data_AF-A0A7J3V2F9-F1
#
_entry.id   AF-A0A7J3V2F9-F1
#
_cell.length_a   1.000
_cell.length_b   1.000
_cell.length_c   1.000
_cell.angle_alpha   90.00
_cell.angle_beta   90.00
_cell.angle_gamma   90.00
#
_symmetry.space_group_name_H-M   'P 1'
#
loop_
_entity.id
_entity.type
_entity.pdbx_description
1 polymer ?
#
loop_
_entity_poly.entity_id
_entity_poly.type
_entity_poly.pdbx_seq_one_letter_code
_entity_poly.pdbx_strand_id
1 'polypeptide(L)'
;MTVNYPEKARWFVEKGIVDYKATIYIHGSIHGNEMAGTDACLDIIRLLAYDNSHEVQNILENAIIIINVCANPDGRIANRRQNDNYFDLNRDFITASQPETRLTIQKVFLEWTPLVTLDFHGYMGPDWVLIEPCTPPHNPNTEFDILIESICIPWLWRWKPPSKQ
;
A
#
# COMPACT_ATOMS: atom_id res chain seq x y z
N MET A 1 18.45 5.43 15.93
CA MET A 1 18.42 6.92 15.94
C MET A 1 17.02 7.48 15.74
N THR A 2 16.20 6.90 14.87
CA THR A 2 14.88 7.43 14.48
C THR A 2 13.81 7.35 15.57
N VAL A 3 13.70 6.23 16.30
CA VAL A 3 12.61 6.04 17.29
C VAL A 3 12.80 6.89 18.55
N ASN A 4 14.02 6.98 19.07
CA ASN A 4 14.29 7.68 20.33
C ASN A 4 14.63 9.17 20.16
N TYR A 5 14.98 9.60 18.93
CA TYR A 5 15.39 10.98 18.63
C TYR A 5 14.91 11.42 17.23
N PRO A 6 13.59 11.50 17.00
CA PRO A 6 13.03 11.79 15.68
C PRO A 6 13.46 13.15 15.12
N GLU A 7 13.56 14.18 15.96
CA GLU A 7 14.01 15.50 15.50
C GLU A 7 15.47 15.52 15.05
N LYS A 8 16.34 14.77 15.75
CA LYS A 8 17.75 14.66 15.38
C LYS A 8 17.91 13.89 14.06
N ALA A 9 17.09 12.86 13.84
CA ALA A 9 17.06 12.13 12.58
C ALA A 9 16.59 13.04 11.43
N ARG A 10 15.51 13.81 11.63
CA ARG A 10 15.03 14.81 10.65
C ARG A 10 16.13 15.83 10.32
N TRP A 11 16.80 16.37 11.34
CA TRP A 11 17.88 17.33 11.16
C TRP A 11 19.03 16.77 10.29
N PHE A 12 19.42 15.51 10.47
CA PHE A 12 20.46 14.89 9.63
C PHE A 12 20.05 14.79 8.16
N VAL A 13 18.78 14.47 7.88
CA VAL A 13 18.23 14.40 6.53
C VAL A 13 18.17 15.80 5.91
N GLU A 14 17.61 16.79 6.63
CA GLU A 14 17.49 18.18 6.17
C GLU A 14 18.84 18.85 5.90
N LYS A 15 19.89 18.44 6.62
CA LYS A 15 21.25 18.94 6.41
C LYS A 15 22.03 18.16 5.34
N GLY A 16 21.42 17.16 4.71
CA GLY A 16 22.07 16.31 3.70
C GLY A 16 23.25 15.50 4.26
N ILE A 17 23.31 15.31 5.58
CA ILE A 17 24.35 14.51 6.24
C ILE A 17 24.09 13.02 5.99
N VAL A 18 22.81 12.65 5.89
CA VAL A 18 22.36 11.32 5.48
C VAL A 18 21.47 11.47 4.26
N ASP A 19 21.84 10.81 3.17
CA ASP A 19 20.96 10.62 2.02
C ASP A 19 19.95 9.51 2.36
N TYR A 20 18.73 9.92 2.72
CA TYR A 20 17.66 9.02 3.11
C TYR A 20 16.41 9.31 2.29
N LYS A 21 15.87 8.26 1.67
CA LYS A 21 14.56 8.28 1.02
C LYS A 21 13.61 7.32 1.73
N ALA A 22 12.37 7.75 1.93
CA ALA A 22 11.36 6.88 2.51
C ALA A 22 11.05 5.74 1.54
N THR A 23 11.19 4.50 2.01
CA THR A 23 10.83 3.33 1.18
C THR A 23 9.35 3.04 1.33
N ILE A 24 8.63 2.99 0.21
CA ILE A 24 7.20 2.71 0.13
C ILE A 24 7.02 1.45 -0.70
N TYR A 25 6.34 0.46 -0.15
CA TYR A 25 5.93 -0.74 -0.87
C TYR A 25 4.45 -0.65 -1.23
N ILE A 26 4.12 -0.88 -2.50
CA ILE A 26 2.76 -0.96 -3.00
C ILE A 26 2.59 -2.32 -3.66
N HIS A 27 1.53 -3.05 -3.33
CA HIS A 27 1.15 -4.21 -4.13
C HIS A 27 -0.32 -4.26 -4.48
N GLY A 28 -0.62 -4.88 -5.62
CA GLY A 28 -1.96 -5.01 -6.15
C GLY A 28 -2.41 -6.46 -6.20
N SER A 29 -3.70 -6.68 -5.93
CA SER A 29 -4.40 -7.93 -6.23
C SER A 29 -3.73 -9.18 -5.62
N ILE A 30 -3.50 -9.14 -4.29
CA ILE A 30 -3.16 -10.35 -3.52
C ILE A 30 -4.30 -11.38 -3.51
N HIS A 31 -5.54 -10.90 -3.63
CA HIS A 31 -6.67 -11.72 -4.06
C HIS A 31 -6.83 -11.59 -5.58
N GLY A 32 -6.76 -12.71 -6.31
CA GLY A 32 -6.73 -12.68 -7.76
C GLY A 32 -8.01 -12.14 -8.43
N ASN A 33 -9.17 -12.31 -7.80
CA ASN A 33 -10.44 -11.79 -8.27
C ASN A 33 -10.67 -10.30 -7.96
N GLU A 34 -9.71 -9.62 -7.33
CA GLU A 34 -9.77 -8.19 -7.00
C GLU A 34 -8.90 -7.38 -7.96
N MET A 35 -9.30 -7.36 -9.24
CA MET A 35 -8.44 -6.91 -10.34
C MET A 35 -8.08 -5.41 -10.31
N ALA A 36 -8.91 -4.58 -9.67
CA ALA A 36 -8.73 -3.14 -9.59
C ALA A 36 -7.41 -2.72 -8.91
N GLY A 37 -6.88 -3.54 -7.99
CA GLY A 37 -5.60 -3.25 -7.34
C GLY A 37 -4.42 -3.23 -8.31
N THR A 38 -4.37 -4.19 -9.24
CA THR A 38 -3.39 -4.18 -10.34
C THR A 38 -3.56 -2.98 -11.25
N ASP A 39 -4.79 -2.62 -11.60
CA ASP A 39 -5.04 -1.49 -12.49
C ASP A 39 -4.61 -0.17 -11.84
N ALA A 40 -4.90 0.00 -10.54
CA ALA A 40 -4.41 1.13 -9.75
C ALA A 40 -2.87 1.18 -9.66
N CYS A 41 -2.20 0.03 -9.52
CA CYS A 41 -0.73 -0.02 -9.57
C CYS A 41 -0.19 0.48 -10.92
N LEU A 42 -0.81 0.08 -12.03
CA LEU A 42 -0.42 0.52 -13.36
C LEU A 42 -0.65 2.03 -13.56
N ASP A 43 -1.76 2.57 -13.03
CA ASP A 43 -2.05 4.00 -13.05
C ASP A 43 -1.03 4.80 -12.23
N ILE A 44 -0.62 4.30 -11.05
CA ILE A 44 0.46 4.91 -10.26
C ILE A 44 1.78 4.87 -11.02
N ILE A 45 2.15 3.73 -11.63
CA ILE A 45 3.37 3.64 -12.45
C ILE A 45 3.33 4.69 -13.56
N ARG A 46 2.19 4.82 -14.24
CA ARG A 46 2.00 5.81 -15.30
C ARG A 46 2.13 7.25 -14.77
N LEU A 47 1.48 7.57 -13.66
CA LEU A 47 1.56 8.88 -13.01
C LEU A 47 3.02 9.23 -12.70
N LEU A 48 3.71 8.35 -11.98
CA LEU A 48 5.10 8.56 -11.55
C LEU A 48 6.09 8.62 -12.72
N ALA A 49 5.83 7.91 -13.82
CA ALA A 49 6.72 7.89 -14.98
C ALA A 49 6.56 9.09 -15.92
N TYR A 50 5.37 9.70 -16.00
CA TYR A 50 5.04 10.67 -17.05
C TYR A 50 4.60 12.05 -16.55
N ASP A 51 4.20 12.19 -15.28
CA ASP A 51 3.78 13.47 -14.72
C ASP A 51 4.99 14.26 -14.18
N ASN A 52 5.09 15.53 -14.60
CA ASN A 52 6.18 16.44 -14.23
C ASN A 52 5.73 17.53 -13.24
N SER A 53 4.57 17.38 -12.62
CA SER A 53 4.10 18.26 -11.56
C SER A 53 5.09 18.31 -10.40
N HIS A 54 5.12 19.44 -9.70
CA HIS A 54 5.98 19.63 -8.53
C HIS A 54 5.72 18.57 -7.44
N GLU A 55 4.48 18.09 -7.33
CA GLU A 55 4.11 17.04 -6.39
C GLU A 55 4.78 15.70 -6.72
N VAL A 56 4.70 15.25 -7.98
CA VAL A 56 5.32 13.98 -8.40
C VAL A 56 6.85 14.05 -8.32
N GLN A 57 7.45 15.19 -8.72
CA GLN A 57 8.89 15.37 -8.58
C GLN A 57 9.33 15.33 -7.11
N ASN A 58 8.60 15.99 -6.21
CA ASN A 58 8.87 15.93 -4.78
C ASN A 58 8.75 14.50 -4.21
N ILE A 59 7.80 13.70 -4.70
CA ILE A 59 7.69 12.29 -4.34
C ILE A 59 8.94 11.51 -4.78
N LEU A 60 9.36 11.62 -6.05
CA LEU A 60 10.51 10.89 -6.61
C LEU A 60 11.85 11.32 -6.00
N GLU A 61 11.96 12.58 -5.58
CA GLU A 61 13.13 13.09 -4.86
C GLU A 61 13.27 12.48 -3.47
N ASN A 62 12.15 12.26 -2.75
CA ASN A 62 12.15 11.88 -1.34
C ASN A 62 11.79 10.41 -1.05
N ALA A 63 11.31 9.65 -2.04
CA ALA A 63 10.84 8.28 -1.85
C ALA A 63 11.48 7.28 -2.81
N ILE A 64 11.64 6.05 -2.32
CA ILE A 64 11.89 4.85 -3.14
C ILE A 64 10.60 4.06 -3.16
N ILE A 65 10.03 3.86 -4.34
CA ILE A 65 8.72 3.22 -4.50
C ILE A 65 8.93 1.84 -5.14
N ILE A 66 8.55 0.80 -4.42
CA ILE A 66 8.61 -0.60 -4.86
C ILE A 66 7.18 -1.02 -5.17
N ILE A 67 6.92 -1.46 -6.40
CA ILE A 67 5.57 -1.81 -6.86
C ILE A 67 5.54 -3.28 -7.31
N ASN A 68 4.76 -4.10 -6.60
CA ASN A 68 4.38 -5.44 -7.07
C ASN A 68 2.98 -5.38 -7.69
N VAL A 69 2.94 -5.28 -9.02
CA VAL A 69 1.73 -5.00 -9.80
C VAL A 69 0.62 -6.06 -9.60
N CYS A 70 0.99 -7.33 -9.44
CA CYS A 70 0.04 -8.41 -9.23
C CYS A 70 0.66 -9.48 -8.33
N ALA A 71 0.26 -9.48 -7.06
CA ALA A 71 0.77 -10.42 -6.07
C ALA A 71 0.27 -11.86 -6.28
N ASN A 72 -0.88 -12.05 -6.95
CA ASN A 72 -1.48 -13.35 -7.22
C ASN A 72 -1.84 -13.54 -8.70
N PRO A 73 -0.86 -13.76 -9.59
CA PRO A 73 -1.09 -13.88 -11.02
C PRO A 73 -1.95 -15.11 -11.37
N ASP A 74 -1.77 -16.24 -10.68
CA ASP A 74 -2.53 -17.47 -10.93
C ASP A 74 -4.01 -17.28 -10.56
N GLY A 75 -4.27 -16.71 -9.38
CA GLY A 75 -5.62 -16.33 -8.97
C GLY A 75 -6.25 -15.32 -9.93
N ARG A 76 -5.47 -14.37 -10.47
CA ARG A 76 -5.98 -13.38 -11.44
C ARG A 76 -6.43 -14.04 -12.73
N ILE A 77 -5.63 -14.95 -13.29
CA ILE A 77 -6.00 -15.70 -14.50
C ILE A 77 -7.24 -16.55 -14.26
N ALA A 78 -7.33 -17.20 -13.10
CA ALA A 78 -8.46 -18.05 -12.73
C ALA A 78 -9.69 -17.27 -12.22
N ASN A 79 -9.64 -15.93 -12.14
CA ASN A 79 -10.63 -15.07 -11.50
C ASN A 79 -11.06 -15.58 -10.11
N ARG A 80 -10.08 -15.88 -9.26
CA ARG A 80 -10.26 -16.50 -7.95
C ARG A 80 -9.44 -15.78 -6.88
N ARG A 81 -9.96 -15.77 -5.65
CA ARG A 81 -9.32 -15.15 -4.49
C ARG A 81 -7.96 -15.77 -4.16
N GLN A 82 -7.91 -17.09 -4.06
CA GLN A 82 -6.73 -17.83 -3.63
C GLN A 82 -5.76 -18.07 -4.82
N ASN A 83 -4.49 -18.38 -4.54
CA ASN A 83 -3.52 -18.79 -5.56
C ASN A 83 -3.79 -20.22 -6.08
N ASP A 84 -2.97 -20.76 -6.97
CA ASP A 84 -3.23 -22.08 -7.58
C ASP A 84 -3.28 -23.24 -6.56
N ASN A 85 -2.60 -23.10 -5.42
CA ASN A 85 -2.66 -24.05 -4.30
C ASN A 85 -3.90 -23.90 -3.41
N TYR A 86 -4.85 -23.05 -3.79
CA TYR A 86 -6.04 -22.71 -3.02
C TYR A 86 -5.76 -22.04 -1.66
N PHE A 87 -4.62 -21.36 -1.51
CA PHE A 87 -4.28 -20.58 -0.32
C PHE A 87 -4.69 -19.11 -0.45
N ASP A 88 -5.25 -18.56 0.63
CA ASP A 88 -5.43 -17.11 0.80
C ASP A 88 -4.07 -16.48 1.16
N LEU A 89 -3.45 -15.82 0.18
CA LEU A 89 -2.12 -15.20 0.34
C LEU A 89 -2.12 -14.10 1.42
N ASN A 90 -3.24 -13.39 1.62
CA ASN A 90 -3.35 -12.37 2.67
C ASN A 90 -3.55 -12.96 4.08
N ARG A 91 -3.41 -14.28 4.22
CA ARG A 91 -3.35 -14.99 5.52
C ARG A 91 -2.05 -15.78 5.69
N ASP A 92 -1.20 -15.81 4.66
CA ASP A 92 -0.01 -16.66 4.64
C ASP A 92 1.25 -15.95 5.18
N PHE A 93 1.24 -14.64 5.44
CA PHE A 93 2.44 -13.91 5.92
C PHE A 93 3.01 -14.40 7.26
N ILE A 94 2.23 -15.10 8.08
CA ILE A 94 2.69 -15.71 9.33
C ILE A 94 3.50 -16.99 9.05
N THR A 95 3.07 -17.79 8.08
CA THR A 95 3.63 -19.12 7.79
C THR A 95 4.60 -19.12 6.62
N ALA A 96 4.48 -18.16 5.71
CA ALA A 96 5.23 -18.06 4.46
C ALA A 96 5.25 -19.38 3.68
N SER A 97 4.11 -20.08 3.61
CA SER A 97 3.99 -21.39 2.98
C SER A 97 3.92 -21.31 1.47
N GLN A 98 3.51 -20.18 0.92
CA GLN A 98 3.36 -19.95 -0.53
C GLN A 98 4.58 -19.24 -1.13
N PRO A 99 4.96 -19.55 -2.38
CA PRO A 99 6.12 -18.94 -3.04
C PRO A 99 5.99 -17.41 -3.18
N GLU A 100 4.80 -16.89 -3.44
CA GLU A 100 4.51 -15.47 -3.59
C GLU A 100 4.80 -14.71 -2.28
N THR A 101 4.32 -15.25 -1.16
CA THR A 101 4.57 -14.71 0.18
C THR A 101 6.06 -14.74 0.52
N ARG A 102 6.75 -15.86 0.28
CA ARG A 102 8.21 -15.98 0.56
C ARG A 102 9.02 -14.97 -0.23
N LEU A 103 8.71 -14.82 -1.52
CA LEU A 103 9.38 -13.84 -2.36
C LEU A 103 9.13 -12.41 -1.86
N THR A 104 7.90 -12.09 -1.47
CA THR A 104 7.58 -10.77 -0.92
C THR A 104 8.36 -10.50 0.38
N ILE A 105 8.43 -11.47 1.30
CA ILE A 105 9.21 -11.36 2.53
C ILE A 105 10.70 -11.18 2.21
N GLN A 106 11.26 -12.05 1.38
CA GLN A 106 12.71 -12.08 1.11
C GLN A 106 13.17 -10.88 0.29
N LYS A 107 12.42 -10.50 -0.75
CA LYS A 107 12.83 -9.51 -1.75
C LYS A 107 12.32 -8.11 -1.47
N VAL A 108 11.33 -7.95 -0.61
CA VAL A 108 10.79 -6.63 -0.27
C VAL A 108 11.03 -6.34 1.20
N PHE A 109 10.44 -7.12 2.10
CA PHE A 109 10.49 -6.78 3.54
C PHE A 109 11.90 -6.90 4.13
N LEU A 110 12.64 -7.96 3.83
CA LEU A 110 14.00 -8.15 4.36
C LEU A 110 15.05 -7.29 3.65
N GLU A 111 14.94 -7.13 2.33
CA GLU A 111 15.92 -6.35 1.55
C GLU A 111 15.71 -4.84 1.68
N TRP A 112 14.46 -4.37 1.69
CA TRP A 112 14.15 -2.94 1.60
C TRP A 112 13.54 -2.36 2.86
N THR A 113 13.00 -3.19 3.77
CA THR A 113 12.38 -2.75 5.04
C THR A 113 11.48 -1.53 4.83
N PRO A 114 10.39 -1.66 4.06
CA PRO A 114 9.56 -0.52 3.69
C PRO A 114 9.00 0.18 4.92
N LEU A 115 9.06 1.51 4.93
CA LEU A 115 8.51 2.34 6.00
C LEU A 115 6.98 2.35 5.93
N VAL A 116 6.42 2.34 4.72
CA VAL A 116 4.98 2.30 4.44
C VAL A 116 4.69 1.17 3.49
N THR A 117 3.64 0.39 3.77
CA THR A 117 3.10 -0.63 2.86
C THR A 117 1.66 -0.29 2.53
N LEU A 118 1.33 -0.28 1.23
CA LEU A 118 -0.02 -0.10 0.72
C LEU A 118 -0.46 -1.37 0.00
N ASP A 119 -1.53 -1.99 0.48
CA ASP A 119 -2.13 -3.19 -0.11
C ASP A 119 -3.42 -2.83 -0.85
N PHE A 120 -3.38 -2.86 -2.18
CA PHE A 120 -4.53 -2.53 -3.01
C PHE A 120 -5.39 -3.75 -3.30
N HIS A 121 -6.50 -3.77 -2.58
CA HIS A 121 -7.61 -4.70 -2.72
C HIS A 121 -8.73 -4.15 -3.64
N GLY A 122 -9.73 -4.98 -3.87
CA GLY A 122 -10.98 -4.63 -4.54
C GLY A 122 -12.07 -4.18 -3.56
N TYR A 123 -13.26 -3.88 -4.10
CA TYR A 123 -14.40 -3.42 -3.30
C TYR A 123 -14.97 -4.49 -2.37
N MET A 124 -15.42 -4.09 -1.18
CA MET A 124 -16.16 -4.94 -0.25
C MET A 124 -17.68 -4.84 -0.47
N GLY A 125 -18.12 -5.13 -1.69
CA GLY A 125 -19.51 -4.97 -2.13
C GLY A 125 -19.71 -3.80 -3.11
N PRO A 126 -20.96 -3.51 -3.50
CA PRO A 126 -21.23 -2.53 -4.56
C PRO A 126 -20.95 -1.07 -4.17
N ASP A 127 -21.04 -0.74 -2.88
CA ASP A 127 -21.15 0.67 -2.43
C ASP A 127 -20.03 1.14 -1.49
N TRP A 128 -19.10 0.27 -1.09
CA TRP A 128 -18.15 0.58 -0.02
C TRP A 128 -16.70 0.21 -0.36
N VAL A 129 -15.80 1.14 -0.05
CA VAL A 129 -14.34 0.92 -0.04
C VAL A 129 -13.92 0.74 1.41
N LEU A 130 -13.12 -0.29 1.68
CA LEU A 130 -12.47 -0.46 2.98
C LEU A 130 -11.07 0.16 2.91
N ILE A 131 -10.76 1.03 3.86
CA ILE A 131 -9.40 1.51 4.14
C ILE A 131 -9.03 0.93 5.51
N GLU A 132 -8.13 -0.06 5.53
CA GLU A 132 -7.67 -0.75 6.74
C GLU A 132 -6.89 0.20 7.68
N PRO A 133 -6.77 -0.08 9.01
CA PRO A 133 -7.09 -1.32 9.74
C PRO A 133 -8.45 -1.26 10.48
N CYS A 134 -9.56 -1.28 9.75
CA CYS A 134 -10.88 -1.15 10.36
C CYS A 134 -11.57 -2.51 10.61
N THR A 135 -11.00 -3.64 10.17
CA THR A 135 -11.58 -4.97 10.40
C THR A 135 -10.76 -5.88 11.34
N PRO A 136 -11.40 -6.59 12.29
CA PRO A 136 -10.71 -7.56 13.15
C PRO A 136 -10.09 -8.75 12.39
N PRO A 137 -9.01 -9.36 12.91
CA PRO A 137 -8.31 -9.02 14.17
C PRO A 137 -7.37 -7.82 14.00
N HIS A 138 -7.41 -6.88 14.95
CA HIS A 138 -6.56 -5.70 14.94
C HIS A 138 -5.16 -6.03 15.44
N ASN A 139 -4.14 -5.59 14.71
CA ASN A 139 -2.76 -5.57 15.20
C ASN A 139 -2.60 -4.36 16.14
N PRO A 140 -2.27 -4.55 17.44
CA PRO A 140 -2.13 -3.46 18.40
C PRO A 140 -0.96 -2.52 18.07
N ASN A 141 -0.06 -2.90 17.16
CA ASN A 141 1.04 -2.06 16.68
C ASN A 141 0.66 -1.21 15.46
N THR A 142 -0.58 -1.29 14.98
CA THR A 142 -1.06 -0.42 13.91
C THR A 142 -1.70 0.81 14.51
N GLU A 143 -1.16 1.99 14.20
CA GLU A 143 -1.67 3.27 14.68
C GLU A 143 -3.00 3.61 13.98
N PHE A 144 -4.07 3.83 14.76
CA PHE A 144 -5.42 4.03 14.23
C PHE A 144 -5.64 5.42 13.61
N ASP A 145 -4.82 6.40 14.00
CA ASP A 145 -5.13 7.82 13.79
C ASP A 145 -4.29 8.51 12.70
N ILE A 146 -3.21 7.88 12.21
CA ILE A 146 -2.30 8.51 11.23
C ILE A 146 -3.02 8.88 9.93
N LEU A 147 -4.00 8.06 9.52
CA LEU A 147 -4.71 8.23 8.28
C LEU A 147 -5.97 9.10 8.41
N ILE A 148 -6.59 9.22 9.59
CA ILE A 148 -7.85 9.98 9.74
C ILE A 148 -7.64 11.47 9.44
N GLU A 149 -6.55 12.06 9.91
CA GLU A 149 -6.25 13.47 9.65
C GLU A 149 -5.81 13.73 8.20
N SER A 150 -5.15 12.75 7.57
CA SER A 150 -4.52 12.89 6.24
C SER A 150 -5.43 12.44 5.07
N ILE A 151 -6.36 11.52 5.31
CA ILE A 151 -7.36 11.04 4.33
C ILE A 151 -8.60 11.93 4.29
N CYS A 152 -8.78 12.82 5.27
CA CYS A 152 -9.82 13.87 5.24
C CYS A 152 -9.52 14.94 4.16
N ILE A 153 -9.48 14.53 2.90
CA ILE A 153 -9.57 15.40 1.73
C ILE A 153 -11.03 15.85 1.65
N PRO A 154 -11.35 17.14 1.85
CA PRO A 154 -12.73 17.63 1.92
C PRO A 154 -13.58 17.37 0.66
N TRP A 155 -12.94 17.00 -0.45
CA TRP A 155 -13.57 16.75 -1.74
C TRP A 155 -14.02 15.30 -1.92
N LEU A 156 -13.38 14.31 -1.28
CA LEU A 156 -13.79 12.90 -1.35
C LEU A 156 -15.15 12.67 -0.68
N TRP A 157 -15.55 13.54 0.27
CA TRP A 157 -16.81 13.42 1.00
C TRP A 157 -17.98 14.30 0.54
N ARG A 158 -17.90 14.89 -0.66
CA ARG A 158 -19.03 15.65 -1.24
C ARG A 158 -20.13 14.76 -1.84
N TRP A 159 -20.50 13.67 -1.19
CA TRP A 159 -21.81 13.06 -1.41
C TRP A 159 -22.84 13.87 -0.60
N LYS A 160 -23.54 14.79 -1.26
CA LYS A 160 -24.77 15.35 -0.66
C LYS A 160 -25.86 14.28 -0.78
N PRO A 161 -26.44 13.78 0.32
CA PRO A 161 -27.65 12.98 0.21
C PRO A 161 -28.71 13.78 -0.54
N PRO A 162 -29.55 13.15 -1.39
CA PRO A 162 -30.70 13.81 -1.98
C PRO A 162 -31.52 14.44 -0.85
N SER A 163 -31.84 15.73 -0.98
CA SER A 163 -32.79 16.39 -0.08
C SER A 163 -34.08 15.57 -0.07
N LYS A 164 -34.47 15.07 1.10
CA LYS A 164 -35.81 14.51 1.29
C LYS A 164 -36.82 15.57 0.85
N GLN A 165 -37.62 15.25 -0.17
CA GLN A 165 -38.92 15.90 -0.36
C GLN A 165 -39.86 15.46 0.76
#